data_AF-A0A523VPX4-F1
#
_entry.id   AF-A0A523VPX4-F1
#
_cell.length_a   1.000
_cell.length_b   1.000
_cell.length_c   1.000
_cell.angle_alpha   90.00
_cell.angle_beta   90.00
_cell.angle_gamma   90.00
#
_symmetry.space_group_name_H-M   'P 1'
#
loop_
_entity.id
_entity.type
_entity.pdbx_description
1 polymer ?
#
loop_
_entity_poly.entity_id
_entity_poly.type
_entity_poly.pdbx_seq_one_letter_code
_entity_poly.pdbx_strand_id
1 'polypeptide(L)'
;MDSNTSKWMRNYIIGDPRFKKIPHNISKVIFLWASKEYKNLKRAYKVGLKVPNPLRIKDNILIMEYIGFGSIPAPLLKDIKSPKEPISLMNEILTFIKELYQKAKLVHGDLSEFNILYHNQKPLIIDISQAVSIHHPKAEVYLVRDIKNIFKYFEKLGIETPDPKDFYYEVIKIDN
;
A
#
# COMPACT_ATOMS: atom_id res chain seq x y z
N MET A 1 16.82 -17.40 -2.88
CA MET A 1 15.82 -16.83 -1.96
C MET A 1 15.72 -17.74 -0.76
N ASP A 2 15.84 -17.20 0.46
CA ASP A 2 15.76 -17.97 1.71
C ASP A 2 14.33 -18.50 1.93
N SER A 3 14.21 -19.67 2.55
CA SER A 3 12.98 -20.26 3.08
C SER A 3 12.10 -19.25 3.85
N ASN A 4 12.72 -18.33 4.59
CA ASN A 4 12.06 -17.25 5.31
C ASN A 4 11.28 -16.31 4.38
N THR A 5 11.80 -16.07 3.16
CA THR A 5 11.16 -15.18 2.18
C THR A 5 9.82 -15.75 1.71
N SER A 6 9.79 -17.05 1.41
CA SER A 6 8.55 -17.72 0.98
C SER A 6 7.51 -17.83 2.10
N LYS A 7 7.97 -17.92 3.36
CA LYS A 7 7.10 -18.04 4.54
C LYS A 7 6.33 -16.75 4.81
N TRP A 8 6.98 -15.58 4.71
CA TRP A 8 6.29 -14.31 4.89
C TRP A 8 5.29 -14.05 3.77
N MET A 9 5.64 -14.36 2.52
CA MET A 9 4.71 -14.20 1.38
C MET A 9 3.44 -15.02 1.63
N ARG A 10 3.58 -16.28 2.06
CA ARG A 10 2.40 -17.11 2.35
C ARG A 10 1.45 -16.44 3.36
N ASN A 11 1.93 -15.74 4.38
CA ASN A 11 1.06 -15.12 5.39
C ASN A 11 0.08 -14.07 4.85
N TYR A 12 0.42 -13.38 3.75
CA TYR A 12 -0.45 -12.38 3.14
C TYR A 12 -1.29 -12.93 1.97
N ILE A 13 -1.04 -14.17 1.56
CA ILE A 13 -1.95 -14.95 0.70
C ILE A 13 -2.94 -15.74 1.56
N ILE A 14 -2.48 -16.28 2.71
CA ILE A 14 -3.30 -17.01 3.67
C ILE A 14 -4.36 -16.07 4.26
N GLY A 15 -5.64 -16.39 4.03
CA GLY A 15 -6.79 -15.62 4.50
C GLY A 15 -7.35 -14.65 3.47
N ASP A 16 -6.67 -14.43 2.34
CA ASP A 16 -7.21 -13.65 1.24
C ASP A 16 -8.24 -14.49 0.46
N PRO A 17 -9.54 -14.11 0.47
CA PRO A 17 -10.62 -14.91 -0.11
C PRO A 17 -10.46 -15.11 -1.63
N ARG A 18 -9.58 -14.33 -2.28
CA ARG A 18 -9.27 -14.46 -3.71
C ARG A 18 -8.42 -15.70 -4.02
N PHE A 19 -7.79 -16.32 -3.01
CA PHE A 19 -6.92 -17.48 -3.18
C PHE A 19 -7.50 -18.72 -2.48
N LYS A 20 -8.17 -19.60 -3.25
CA LYS A 20 -8.81 -20.82 -2.72
C LYS A 20 -7.83 -21.95 -2.35
N LYS A 21 -6.67 -22.03 -3.02
CA LYS A 21 -5.62 -23.03 -2.77
C LYS A 21 -4.24 -22.38 -2.93
N ILE A 22 -3.41 -22.50 -1.90
CA ILE A 22 -2.04 -21.96 -1.91
C ILE A 22 -1.07 -23.08 -2.34
N PRO A 23 -0.34 -22.92 -3.45
CA PRO A 23 0.63 -23.91 -3.89
C PRO A 23 1.75 -24.10 -2.87
N HIS A 24 2.22 -25.35 -2.71
CA HIS A 24 3.44 -25.62 -1.94
C HIS A 24 4.71 -25.24 -2.70
N ASN A 25 4.67 -25.26 -4.03
CA ASN A 25 5.79 -24.89 -4.89
C ASN A 25 6.07 -23.37 -4.83
N ILE A 26 7.31 -23.00 -4.51
CA ILE A 26 7.75 -21.61 -4.31
C ILE A 26 7.55 -20.77 -5.59
N SER A 27 7.92 -21.29 -6.76
CA SER A 27 7.77 -20.57 -8.04
C SER A 27 6.31 -20.23 -8.33
N LYS A 28 5.39 -21.15 -8.02
CA LYS A 28 3.94 -20.88 -8.16
C LYS A 28 3.45 -19.82 -7.16
N VAL A 29 4.01 -19.77 -5.95
CA VAL A 29 3.71 -18.70 -4.97
C VAL A 29 4.18 -17.35 -5.50
N ILE A 30 5.36 -17.28 -6.11
CA ILE A 30 5.90 -16.04 -6.71
C ILE A 30 5.00 -15.54 -7.85
N PHE A 31 4.52 -16.42 -8.73
CA PHE A 31 3.58 -16.03 -9.80
C PHE A 31 2.26 -15.49 -9.25
N LEU A 32 1.72 -16.15 -8.21
CA LEU A 32 0.52 -15.65 -7.54
C LEU A 32 0.75 -14.28 -6.89
N TRP A 33 1.95 -14.05 -6.35
CA TRP A 33 2.33 -12.78 -5.76
C TRP A 33 2.36 -11.64 -6.77
N ALA A 34 3.08 -11.82 -7.88
CA ALA A 34 3.12 -10.84 -8.95
C ALA A 34 1.70 -10.57 -9.51
N SER A 35 0.90 -11.64 -9.68
CA SER A 35 -0.50 -11.51 -10.11
C SER A 35 -1.35 -10.73 -9.09
N LYS A 36 -1.12 -10.93 -7.79
CA LYS A 36 -1.80 -10.18 -6.71
C LYS A 36 -1.46 -8.70 -6.79
N GLU A 37 -0.18 -8.37 -6.89
CA GLU A 37 0.30 -7.00 -6.98
C GLU A 37 -0.27 -6.28 -8.21
N TYR A 38 -0.19 -6.91 -9.40
CA TYR A 38 -0.78 -6.35 -10.62
C TYR A 38 -2.28 -6.05 -10.47
N LYS A 39 -3.05 -6.98 -9.87
CA LYS A 39 -4.49 -6.81 -9.64
C LYS A 39 -4.79 -5.72 -8.62
N ASN A 40 -3.99 -5.64 -7.55
CA ASN A 40 -4.11 -4.58 -6.55
C ASN A 40 -3.83 -3.22 -7.18
N LEU A 41 -2.76 -3.09 -7.99
CA LEU A 41 -2.40 -1.85 -8.71
C LEU A 41 -3.50 -1.44 -9.65
N LYS A 42 -4.03 -2.39 -10.43
CA LYS A 42 -5.10 -2.10 -11.38
C LYS A 42 -6.35 -1.61 -10.67
N ARG A 43 -6.66 -2.16 -9.49
CA ARG A 43 -7.83 -1.77 -8.70
C ARG A 43 -7.66 -0.37 -8.10
N ALA A 44 -6.51 -0.09 -7.49
CA ALA A 44 -6.20 1.22 -6.93
C ALA A 44 -6.14 2.31 -8.02
N TYR A 45 -5.44 2.05 -9.12
CA TYR A 45 -5.33 2.96 -10.25
C TYR A 45 -6.70 3.27 -10.87
N LYS A 46 -7.56 2.26 -11.05
CA LYS A 46 -8.91 2.44 -11.62
C LYS A 46 -9.79 3.40 -10.81
N VAL A 47 -9.61 3.49 -9.49
CA VAL A 47 -10.37 4.42 -8.65
C VAL A 47 -9.68 5.78 -8.47
N GLY A 48 -8.60 6.05 -9.21
CA GLY A 48 -7.92 7.34 -9.24
C GLY A 48 -6.81 7.52 -8.20
N LEU A 49 -6.44 6.47 -7.46
CA LEU A 49 -5.38 6.56 -6.46
C LEU A 49 -4.00 6.78 -7.07
N LYS A 50 -3.14 7.49 -6.34
CA LYS A 50 -1.74 7.74 -6.69
C LYS A 50 -0.88 6.49 -6.45
N VAL A 51 -0.91 5.59 -7.43
CA VAL A 51 -0.05 4.40 -7.53
C VAL A 51 0.55 4.34 -8.94
N PRO A 52 1.64 3.60 -9.18
CA PRO A 52 2.17 3.41 -10.54
C PRO A 52 1.13 2.75 -11.45
N ASN A 53 0.95 3.26 -12.67
CA ASN A 53 0.08 2.61 -13.65
C ASN A 53 0.61 1.20 -14.01
N PRO A 54 -0.13 0.11 -13.74
CA PRO A 54 0.32 -1.25 -14.07
C PRO A 54 0.09 -1.55 -15.56
N LEU A 55 1.19 -1.68 -16.32
CA LEU A 55 1.14 -1.85 -17.77
C LEU A 55 0.91 -3.30 -18.17
N ARG A 56 1.71 -4.23 -17.64
CA ARG A 56 1.66 -5.65 -18.02
C ARG A 56 2.23 -6.55 -16.93
N ILE A 57 1.75 -7.78 -16.90
CA ILE A 57 2.37 -8.86 -16.16
C ILE A 57 2.62 -10.06 -17.08
N LYS A 58 3.76 -10.72 -16.90
CA LYS A 58 4.06 -12.04 -17.48
C LYS A 58 4.80 -12.86 -16.43
N ASP A 59 4.20 -13.98 -16.02
CA ASP A 59 4.74 -14.85 -14.97
C ASP A 59 5.03 -14.07 -13.67
N ASN A 60 6.30 -13.95 -13.27
CA ASN A 60 6.75 -13.18 -12.10
C ASN A 60 7.23 -11.75 -12.45
N ILE A 61 7.09 -11.32 -13.71
CA ILE A 61 7.58 -10.02 -14.17
C ILE A 61 6.39 -9.05 -14.29
N LEU A 62 6.42 -8.01 -13.45
CA LEU A 62 5.47 -6.90 -13.47
C LEU A 62 6.12 -5.66 -14.11
N ILE A 63 5.48 -5.11 -15.13
CA ILE A 63 5.85 -3.87 -15.81
C ILE A 63 4.83 -2.80 -15.40
N MET A 64 5.31 -1.67 -14.91
CA MET A 64 4.50 -0.54 -14.46
C MET A 64 5.16 0.79 -14.78
N GLU A 65 4.43 1.88 -14.56
CA GLU A 65 4.91 3.24 -14.70
C GLU A 65 6.17 3.51 -13.87
N TYR A 66 7.12 4.19 -14.49
CA TYR A 66 8.31 4.68 -13.81
C TYR A 66 8.03 6.03 -13.16
N ILE A 67 8.34 6.17 -11.87
CA ILE A 67 8.10 7.39 -11.09
C ILE A 67 9.45 8.04 -10.78
N GLY A 68 9.70 9.20 -11.38
CA GLY A 68 10.98 9.90 -11.23
C GLY A 68 11.13 11.08 -12.20
N PHE A 69 12.37 11.53 -12.38
CA PHE A 69 12.76 12.57 -13.32
C PHE A 69 13.90 12.08 -14.20
N GLY A 70 13.64 11.88 -15.49
CA GLY A 70 14.62 11.26 -16.39
C GLY A 70 15.03 9.88 -15.88
N SER A 71 16.32 9.68 -15.64
CA SER A 71 16.89 8.44 -15.09
C SER A 71 16.94 8.38 -13.57
N ILE A 72 16.47 9.41 -12.86
CA ILE A 72 16.55 9.49 -11.40
C ILE A 72 15.19 9.07 -10.81
N PRO A 73 15.13 8.01 -9.99
CA PRO A 73 13.87 7.59 -9.37
C PRO A 73 13.43 8.61 -8.34
N ALA A 74 12.11 8.74 -8.14
CA ALA A 74 11.60 9.55 -7.04
C ALA A 74 12.16 8.99 -5.70
N PRO A 75 12.58 9.86 -4.77
CA PRO A 75 13.04 9.42 -3.46
C PRO A 75 11.90 8.80 -2.66
N LEU A 76 12.24 7.88 -1.76
CA LEU A 76 11.32 7.39 -0.74
C LEU A 76 11.06 8.49 0.29
N LEU A 77 9.86 8.52 0.85
CA LEU A 77 9.47 9.48 1.87
C LEU A 77 10.35 9.38 3.12
N LYS A 78 10.83 8.18 3.47
CA LYS A 78 11.80 7.96 4.55
C LYS A 78 13.08 8.81 4.41
N ASP A 79 13.48 9.12 3.18
CA ASP A 79 14.72 9.84 2.87
C ASP A 79 14.51 11.37 2.83
N ILE A 80 13.26 11.82 2.98
CA ILE A 80 12.90 13.24 3.00
C ILE A 80 12.91 13.74 4.44
N LYS A 81 13.93 14.51 4.79
CA LYS A 81 14.10 15.09 6.14
C LYS A 81 13.12 16.22 6.45
N SER A 82 12.79 17.03 5.44
CA SER A 82 11.93 18.21 5.59
C SER A 82 11.06 18.34 4.35
N PRO A 83 9.90 17.66 4.30
CA PRO A 83 8.93 17.85 3.24
C PRO A 83 8.40 19.29 3.29
N LYS A 84 8.13 19.90 2.14
CA LYS A 84 7.76 21.32 2.04
C LYS A 84 6.39 21.62 2.69
N GLU A 85 5.42 20.75 2.44
CA GLU A 85 4.03 20.89 2.89
C GLU A 85 3.62 19.64 3.67
N PRO A 86 4.16 19.41 4.90
CA PRO A 86 3.98 18.16 5.63
C PRO A 86 2.52 17.88 5.97
N ILE A 87 1.72 18.91 6.29
CA ILE A 87 0.29 18.77 6.61
C ILE A 87 -0.50 18.37 5.36
N SER A 88 -0.26 19.02 4.22
CA SER A 88 -0.88 18.64 2.94
C SER A 88 -0.49 17.21 2.55
N LEU A 89 0.79 16.87 2.70
CA LEU A 89 1.30 15.53 2.42
C LEU A 89 0.63 14.47 3.30
N MET A 90 0.47 14.74 4.60
CA MET A 90 -0.27 13.87 5.52
C MET A 90 -1.71 13.70 5.03
N ASN A 91 -2.43 14.79 4.77
CA ASN A 91 -3.81 14.74 4.33
C ASN A 91 -4.01 13.96 3.01
N GLU A 92 -3.06 14.07 2.06
CA GLU A 92 -3.07 13.27 0.83
C GLU A 92 -2.89 11.76 1.12
N ILE A 93 -2.01 11.39 2.07
CA ILE A 93 -1.83 9.98 2.48
C ILE A 93 -3.07 9.46 3.23
N LEU A 94 -3.68 10.26 4.10
CA LEU A 94 -4.91 9.88 4.79
C LEU A 94 -6.08 9.70 3.82
N THR A 95 -6.21 10.61 2.84
CA THR A 95 -7.16 10.47 1.75
C THR A 95 -6.92 9.17 0.97
N PHE A 96 -5.66 8.84 0.67
CA PHE A 96 -5.31 7.58 0.03
C PHE A 96 -5.76 6.36 0.86
N ILE A 97 -5.49 6.33 2.16
CA ILE A 97 -5.92 5.21 3.05
C ILE A 97 -7.44 5.05 3.00
N LYS A 98 -8.17 6.17 3.15
CA LYS A 98 -9.64 6.20 3.12
C LYS A 98 -10.18 5.68 1.79
N GLU A 99 -9.69 6.19 0.68
CA GLU A 99 -10.16 5.81 -0.66
C GLU A 99 -9.73 4.38 -1.06
N LEU A 100 -8.56 3.91 -0.62
CA LEU A 100 -8.14 2.52 -0.80
C LEU A 100 -9.13 1.57 -0.11
N TYR A 101 -9.56 1.90 1.11
CA TYR A 101 -10.58 1.14 1.83
C TYR A 101 -11.96 1.26 1.18
N GLN A 102 -12.46 2.48 0.97
CA GLN A 102 -13.84 2.73 0.60
C GLN A 102 -14.13 2.47 -0.88
N LYS A 103 -13.23 2.89 -1.78
CA LYS A 103 -13.42 2.78 -3.24
C LYS A 103 -12.77 1.52 -3.79
N ALA A 104 -11.50 1.27 -3.44
CA ALA A 104 -10.80 0.08 -3.90
C ALA A 104 -11.08 -1.17 -3.06
N LYS A 105 -11.78 -1.08 -1.93
CA LYS A 105 -12.07 -2.23 -1.04
C LYS A 105 -10.80 -3.05 -0.72
N LEU A 106 -9.72 -2.35 -0.42
CA LEU A 106 -8.43 -2.89 -0.03
C LEU A 106 -7.91 -2.20 1.24
N VAL A 107 -7.10 -2.92 2.00
CA VAL A 107 -6.19 -2.36 3.01
C VAL A 107 -4.78 -2.59 2.51
N HIS A 108 -3.90 -1.59 2.55
CA HIS A 108 -2.52 -1.73 2.08
C HIS A 108 -1.80 -2.84 2.84
N GLY A 109 -1.98 -2.83 4.16
CA GLY A 109 -1.55 -3.86 5.07
C GLY A 109 -0.06 -3.97 5.24
N ASP A 110 0.71 -2.91 4.92
CA ASP A 110 2.11 -2.70 5.31
C ASP A 110 2.55 -1.24 5.10
N LEU A 111 1.63 -0.28 5.12
CA LEU A 111 1.90 1.10 4.71
C LEU A 111 2.84 1.80 5.71
N SER A 112 3.86 2.49 5.18
CA SER A 112 4.84 3.27 5.94
C SER A 112 5.62 4.24 5.03
N GLU A 113 6.49 5.08 5.60
CA GLU A 113 7.39 5.95 4.84
C GLU A 113 8.36 5.21 3.88
N PHE A 114 8.49 3.89 4.04
CA PHE A 114 9.33 3.02 3.21
C PHE A 114 8.67 2.58 1.90
N ASN A 115 7.35 2.75 1.75
CA ASN A 115 6.61 2.41 0.53
C ASN A 115 5.81 3.59 -0.04
N ILE A 116 6.23 4.80 0.32
CA ILE A 116 5.71 6.04 -0.26
C ILE A 116 6.86 6.72 -0.99
N LEU A 117 6.68 6.97 -2.28
CA LEU A 117 7.54 7.84 -3.06
C LEU A 117 7.09 9.29 -2.89
N TYR A 118 8.06 10.20 -2.80
CA TYR A 118 7.82 11.63 -2.76
C TYR A 118 8.17 12.24 -4.12
N HIS A 119 7.15 12.49 -4.95
CA HIS A 119 7.31 12.96 -6.32
C HIS A 119 6.49 14.23 -6.54
N ASN A 120 7.09 15.28 -7.08
CA ASN A 120 6.43 16.58 -7.27
C ASN A 120 5.73 17.12 -6.01
N GLN A 121 6.35 16.92 -4.83
CA GLN A 121 5.80 17.30 -3.52
C GLN A 121 4.54 16.52 -3.10
N LYS A 122 4.23 15.41 -3.78
CA LYS A 122 3.06 14.58 -3.52
C LYS A 122 3.45 13.15 -3.17
N PRO A 123 2.62 12.45 -2.38
CA PRO A 123 2.83 11.05 -2.09
C PRO A 123 2.36 10.19 -3.27
N LEU A 124 3.13 9.15 -3.59
CA LEU A 124 2.72 8.08 -4.49
C LEU A 124 3.06 6.75 -3.84
N ILE A 125 2.05 5.91 -3.65
CA ILE A 125 2.16 4.67 -2.88
C ILE A 125 2.60 3.55 -3.81
N ILE A 126 3.62 2.81 -3.39
CA ILE A 126 4.16 1.62 -4.09
C ILE A 126 4.02 0.37 -3.21
N ASP A 127 4.45 -0.78 -3.73
CA ASP A 127 4.45 -2.06 -3.01
C ASP A 127 3.12 -2.42 -2.32
N ILE A 128 2.05 -2.40 -3.10
CA ILE A 128 0.72 -2.86 -2.64
C ILE A 128 0.55 -4.38 -2.82
N SER A 129 1.66 -5.09 -2.88
CA SER A 129 1.68 -6.55 -3.01
C SER A 129 1.09 -7.23 -1.76
N GLN A 130 1.28 -6.61 -0.59
CA GLN A 130 0.70 -7.03 0.69
C GLN A 130 -0.78 -6.73 0.83
N ALA A 131 -1.34 -5.86 0.00
CA ALA A 131 -2.70 -5.39 0.19
C ALA A 131 -3.74 -6.52 0.17
N VAL A 132 -4.63 -6.49 1.15
CA VAL A 132 -5.66 -7.49 1.39
C VAL A 132 -7.05 -6.91 1.11
N SER A 133 -8.01 -7.77 0.80
CA SER A 133 -9.43 -7.39 0.75
C SER A 133 -9.89 -6.88 2.12
N ILE A 134 -10.82 -5.93 2.16
CA ILE A 134 -11.48 -5.52 3.42
C ILE A 134 -12.24 -6.68 4.09
N HIS A 135 -12.56 -7.74 3.35
CA HIS A 135 -13.19 -8.96 3.88
C HIS A 135 -12.19 -9.95 4.48
N HIS A 136 -10.89 -9.62 4.48
CA HIS A 136 -9.88 -10.44 5.12
C HIS A 136 -10.09 -10.43 6.65
N PRO A 137 -9.98 -11.57 7.36
CA PRO A 137 -10.23 -11.62 8.81
C PRO A 137 -9.36 -10.68 9.65
N LYS A 138 -8.18 -10.30 9.12
CA LYS A 138 -7.24 -9.35 9.73
C LYS A 138 -7.22 -7.96 9.10
N ALA A 139 -8.16 -7.64 8.20
CA ALA A 139 -8.15 -6.37 7.46
C ALA A 139 -8.07 -5.15 8.39
N GLU A 140 -8.90 -5.11 9.43
CA GLU A 140 -8.92 -4.00 10.38
C GLU A 140 -7.65 -3.90 11.22
N VAL A 141 -7.08 -5.04 11.63
CA VAL A 141 -5.79 -5.07 12.34
C VAL A 141 -4.69 -4.45 11.49
N TYR A 142 -4.68 -4.77 10.20
CA TYR A 142 -3.75 -4.18 9.24
C TYR A 142 -4.01 -2.70 9.00
N LEU A 143 -5.28 -2.27 8.93
CA LEU A 143 -5.64 -0.86 8.77
C LEU A 143 -5.16 -0.03 9.96
N VAL A 144 -5.40 -0.49 11.19
CA VAL A 144 -4.94 0.21 12.40
C VAL A 144 -3.42 0.31 12.43
N ARG A 145 -2.70 -0.72 11.96
CA ARG A 145 -1.24 -0.69 11.84
C ARG A 145 -0.77 0.36 10.83
N ASP A 146 -1.37 0.38 9.64
CA ASP A 146 -1.05 1.33 8.59
C ASP A 146 -1.26 2.78 9.08
N ILE A 147 -2.39 3.07 9.72
CA ILE A 147 -2.70 4.39 10.31
C ILE A 147 -1.62 4.79 11.33
N LYS A 148 -1.30 3.90 12.28
CA LYS A 148 -0.30 4.17 13.32
C LYS A 148 1.10 4.41 12.75
N ASN A 149 1.49 3.69 11.70
CA ASN A 149 2.78 3.89 11.05
C ASN A 149 2.87 5.29 10.43
N ILE A 150 1.82 5.73 9.73
CA ILE A 150 1.77 7.05 9.11
C ILE A 150 1.77 8.15 10.16
N PHE A 151 0.95 8.04 11.21
CA PHE A 151 0.93 9.05 12.27
C PHE A 151 2.28 9.15 12.98
N LYS A 152 2.91 8.01 13.30
CA LYS A 152 4.25 7.97 13.89
C LYS A 152 5.30 8.64 13.00
N TYR A 153 5.19 8.55 11.68
CA TYR A 153 6.09 9.26 10.77
C TYR A 153 5.93 10.78 10.89
N PHE A 154 4.70 11.29 10.88
CA PHE A 154 4.42 12.73 10.97
C PHE A 154 4.69 13.32 12.36
N GLU A 155 4.42 12.56 13.43
CA GLU A 155 4.79 12.94 14.80
C GLU A 155 6.29 13.17 14.96
N LYS A 156 7.14 12.34 14.32
CA LYS A 156 8.60 12.55 14.31
C LYS A 156 9.03 13.83 13.57
N LEU A 157 8.19 14.33 12.67
CA LEU A 157 8.39 15.61 11.98
C LEU A 157 7.83 16.79 12.79
N GLY A 158 7.28 16.56 13.98
CA GLY A 158 6.68 17.60 14.83
C GLY A 158 5.28 18.02 14.36
N ILE A 159 4.60 17.20 13.56
CA ILE A 159 3.25 17.48 13.06
C ILE A 159 2.24 16.84 14.00
N GLU A 160 1.22 17.61 14.37
CA GLU A 160 0.08 17.11 15.15
C GLU A 160 -0.77 16.16 14.29
N THR A 161 -1.10 15.01 14.86
CA THR A 161 -1.88 13.96 14.20
C THR A 161 -3.27 13.86 14.86
N PRO A 162 -4.32 13.52 14.09
CA PRO A 162 -5.62 13.19 14.68
C PRO A 162 -5.54 11.99 15.61
N ASP A 163 -6.59 11.74 16.38
CA ASP A 163 -6.69 10.49 17.13
C ASP A 163 -6.80 9.29 16.14
N PRO A 164 -5.95 8.25 16.25
CA PRO A 164 -5.98 7.09 15.36
C PRO A 164 -7.31 6.36 15.31
N LYS A 165 -8.05 6.35 16.43
CA LYS A 165 -9.36 5.70 16.54
C LYS A 165 -10.41 6.48 15.78
N ASP A 166 -10.40 7.81 15.90
CA ASP A 166 -11.33 8.68 15.18
C ASP A 166 -11.13 8.55 13.67
N PHE A 167 -9.87 8.61 13.21
CA PHE A 167 -9.58 8.42 11.79
C PHE A 167 -9.94 7.00 11.30
N TYR A 168 -9.69 5.95 12.10
CA TYR A 168 -10.14 4.60 11.77
C TYR A 168 -11.66 4.53 11.55
N TYR A 169 -12.46 5.15 12.43
CA TYR A 169 -13.92 5.19 12.27
C TYR A 169 -14.35 5.99 11.05
N GLU A 170 -13.63 7.05 10.69
CA GLU A 170 -13.86 7.77 9.44
C GLU A 170 -13.61 6.88 8.21
N VAL A 171 -12.54 6.07 8.22
CA VAL A 171 -12.19 5.18 7.10
C VAL A 171 -13.26 4.10 6.89
N ILE A 172 -13.75 3.47 7.97
CA ILE A 172 -14.72 2.37 7.85
C ILE A 172 -16.16 2.83 7.62
N LYS A 173 -16.48 4.11 7.85
CA LYS A 173 -17.77 4.70 7.48
C LYS A 173 -17.83 4.80 5.96
N ILE A 174 -18.54 3.86 5.34
CA ILE A 174 -18.81 3.91 3.90
C ILE A 174 -19.91 4.95 3.70
N ASP A 175 -19.57 6.08 3.08
CA ASP A 175 -20.57 7.04 2.60
C ASP A 175 -21.45 6.31 1.57
N ASN A 176 -22.74 6.15 1.89
CA ASN A 176 -23.76 5.51 1.04
C ASN A 176 -24.19 6.42 -0.11
#